data_AF-A0A7X6CJR7-F1
#
_entry.id   AF-A0A7X6CJR7-F1
#
_cell.length_a   1.000
_cell.length_b   1.000
_cell.length_c   1.000
_cell.angle_alpha   90.00
_cell.angle_beta   90.00
_cell.angle_gamma   90.00
#
_symmetry.space_group_name_H-M   'P 1'
#
loop_
_entity.id
_entity.type
_entity.pdbx_description
1 polymer ?
#
loop_
_entity_poly.entity_id
_entity_poly.type
_entity_poly.pdbx_seq_one_letter_code
_entity_poly.pdbx_strand_id
1 'polypeptide(L)'
;MFFSTFSQEQTSSFLYTLFISAIAATILYVILFYLLRSIFRRWETDAALVILSVSQLPVLALCVLGCLKIAFFNLHGAGIFEWVERSLTALIVAAATFWVGQLFTQVIVYYLKAYARRTEAIWDDVLIPILQSIVPPLIYLCGTFFFLQILGIDLTGLWVAFGGITFVLGFALREILADFFSGLILLIDTPFQFGDMIALPNGSTAVIKKIGLRVTHLYLIDNHCEIYTPNSQLAAKDIVNLSRPTPHFAYSINLSVKADADPVNTTKILREIVLGHPDTLGNLDAKLENLDKFTGFGEAKPGKMSKLEAGRLRLLAEKEVNQQLAKIETAFDELIAKIKVLAKGGLDAAEISILQVAYQDILKNVGLRAVIDSKSKRGRSTLEELPAPDIDNTLIGSIRTWYKIWLQDPDLLPEDETILPEEWEPKIDLLKVKLNKLERKIAKPGGDETRLDDCGTNFLEWLHDNFKQSQTSWKEPQIRMTDIKTNSIEFAVRFYVDNIKLEHWWRGNRVSNQLRREIVRRLRQAYIY
;
A
#
# COMPACT_ATOMS: atom_id res chain seq x y z
N MET A 1 64.14 21.29 -30.76
CA MET A 1 63.87 22.61 -31.37
C MET A 1 62.75 23.41 -30.69
N PHE A 2 61.95 22.82 -29.79
CA PHE A 2 60.87 23.53 -29.06
C PHE A 2 61.34 24.31 -27.81
N PHE A 3 62.48 23.93 -27.21
CA PHE A 3 62.99 24.53 -25.97
C PHE A 3 63.97 25.71 -26.17
N SER A 4 64.38 26.03 -27.40
CA SER A 4 65.37 27.07 -27.68
C SER A 4 64.81 28.49 -27.74
N THR A 5 63.50 28.67 -27.53
CA THR A 5 62.77 29.96 -27.50
C THR A 5 62.23 30.31 -26.11
N PHE A 6 62.57 29.54 -25.06
CA PHE A 6 62.16 29.85 -23.69
C PHE A 6 63.15 30.79 -23.02
N SER A 7 62.66 31.79 -22.29
CA SER A 7 63.52 32.50 -21.34
C SER A 7 63.92 31.55 -20.20
N GLN A 8 65.12 31.74 -19.66
CA GLN A 8 65.64 30.91 -18.56
C GLN A 8 64.76 30.95 -17.30
N GLU A 9 63.97 32.02 -17.13
CA GLU A 9 62.98 32.16 -16.05
C GLU A 9 61.69 31.35 -16.31
N GLN A 10 61.26 31.22 -17.58
CA GLN A 10 60.07 30.44 -17.91
C GLN A 10 60.31 28.94 -17.76
N THR A 11 61.50 28.44 -18.14
CA THR A 11 61.85 27.02 -17.97
C THR A 11 61.96 26.64 -16.51
N SER A 12 62.56 27.50 -15.67
CA SER A 12 62.68 27.24 -14.23
C SER A 12 61.34 27.26 -13.52
N SER A 13 60.46 28.23 -13.83
CA SER A 13 59.09 28.28 -13.30
C SER A 13 58.24 27.07 -13.73
N PHE A 14 58.36 26.63 -14.98
CA PHE A 14 57.68 25.42 -15.46
C PHE A 14 58.15 24.17 -14.71
N LEU A 15 59.47 23.96 -14.59
CA LEU A 15 60.00 22.79 -13.89
C LEU A 15 59.63 22.79 -12.40
N TYR A 16 59.63 23.96 -11.76
CA TYR A 16 59.26 24.11 -10.35
C TYR A 16 57.77 23.79 -10.13
N THR A 17 56.88 24.34 -10.96
CA THR A 17 55.43 24.09 -10.86
C THR A 17 55.05 22.66 -11.23
N LEU A 18 55.72 22.06 -12.23
CA LEU A 18 55.57 20.64 -12.56
C LEU A 18 55.99 19.76 -11.39
N PHE A 19 57.14 20.04 -10.76
CA PHE A 19 57.65 19.25 -9.64
C PHE A 19 56.72 19.32 -8.42
N ILE A 20 56.28 20.52 -8.03
CA ILE A 20 55.34 20.70 -6.91
C ILE A 20 53.99 20.05 -7.20
N SER A 21 53.43 20.27 -8.39
CA SER A 21 52.12 19.69 -8.74
C SER A 21 52.18 18.17 -8.85
N ALA A 22 53.29 17.59 -9.32
CA ALA A 22 53.50 16.14 -9.36
C ALA A 22 53.63 15.54 -7.96
N ILE A 23 54.35 16.19 -7.04
CA ILE A 23 54.42 15.76 -5.63
C ILE A 23 53.05 15.86 -4.98
N ALA A 24 52.33 16.98 -5.17
CA ALA A 24 51.01 17.16 -4.60
C ALA A 24 50.01 16.12 -5.12
N ALA A 25 50.01 15.85 -6.43
CA ALA A 25 49.10 14.87 -7.03
C ALA A 25 49.44 13.42 -6.66
N THR A 26 50.72 13.06 -6.54
CA THR A 26 51.13 11.73 -6.08
C THR A 26 50.79 11.51 -4.61
N ILE A 27 51.00 12.51 -3.74
CA ILE A 27 50.57 12.47 -2.35
C ILE A 27 49.04 12.35 -2.28
N LEU A 28 48.30 13.17 -3.04
CA LEU A 28 46.84 13.12 -3.08
C LEU A 28 46.34 11.75 -3.56
N TYR A 29 46.92 11.21 -4.64
CA TYR A 29 46.57 9.89 -5.17
C TYR A 29 46.82 8.78 -4.13
N VAL A 30 48.00 8.76 -3.52
CA VAL A 30 48.35 7.77 -2.50
C VAL A 30 47.43 7.90 -1.29
N ILE A 31 47.19 9.11 -0.78
CA ILE A 31 46.28 9.35 0.34
C ILE A 31 44.86 8.92 -0.01
N LEU A 32 44.34 9.32 -1.17
CA LEU A 32 42.98 9.00 -1.62
C LEU A 32 42.80 7.49 -1.71
N PHE A 33 43.67 6.78 -2.44
CA PHE A 33 43.53 5.33 -2.62
C PHE A 33 43.89 4.52 -1.37
N TYR A 34 44.81 4.98 -0.52
CA TYR A 34 45.12 4.33 0.76
C TYR A 34 43.98 4.49 1.77
N LEU A 35 43.45 5.71 1.94
CA LEU A 35 42.32 5.98 2.83
C LEU A 35 41.04 5.30 2.34
N LEU A 36 40.71 5.44 1.05
CA LEU A 36 39.53 4.78 0.47
C LEU A 36 39.64 3.27 0.60
N ARG A 37 40.80 2.66 0.34
CA ARG A 37 40.98 1.21 0.53
C ARG A 37 40.80 0.79 1.99
N SER A 38 41.31 1.57 2.93
CA SER A 38 41.16 1.30 4.37
C SER A 38 39.70 1.41 4.83
N ILE A 39 38.99 2.43 4.37
CA ILE A 39 37.57 2.65 4.68
C ILE A 39 36.72 1.56 4.03
N PHE A 40 36.93 1.28 2.75
CA PHE A 40 36.14 0.29 2.00
C PHE A 40 36.37 -1.14 2.47
N ARG A 41 37.52 -1.48 3.05
CA ARG A 41 37.73 -2.79 3.70
C ARG A 41 36.84 -3.01 4.94
N ARG A 42 36.27 -1.94 5.52
CA ARG A 42 35.33 -2.05 6.65
C ARG A 42 33.89 -2.32 6.21
N TRP A 43 33.59 -2.17 4.91
CA TRP A 43 32.26 -2.36 4.37
C TRP A 43 32.18 -3.78 3.82
N GLU A 44 31.14 -4.53 4.17
CA GLU A 44 30.94 -5.93 3.72
C GLU A 44 30.59 -6.08 2.22
N THR A 45 30.56 -4.96 1.47
CA THR A 45 30.18 -4.96 0.06
C THR A 45 31.41 -4.92 -0.85
N ASP A 46 31.59 -5.97 -1.66
CA ASP A 46 32.62 -6.03 -2.71
C ASP A 46 32.52 -4.84 -3.69
N ALA A 47 31.31 -4.26 -3.79
CA ALA A 47 31.04 -2.83 -3.89
C ALA A 47 32.20 -1.92 -4.31
N ALA A 48 32.75 -1.37 -3.25
CA ALA A 48 33.63 -0.24 -3.29
C ALA A 48 35.07 -0.65 -3.65
N LEU A 49 35.44 -1.92 -3.47
CA LEU A 49 36.74 -2.44 -3.88
C LEU A 49 36.85 -2.55 -5.39
N VAL A 50 35.78 -2.96 -6.08
CA VAL A 50 35.72 -2.98 -7.55
C VAL A 50 35.74 -1.55 -8.10
N ILE A 51 34.97 -0.62 -7.52
CA ILE A 51 35.01 0.80 -7.90
C ILE A 51 36.44 1.35 -7.79
N LEU A 52 37.12 1.03 -6.68
CA LEU A 52 38.47 1.48 -6.43
C LEU A 52 39.45 0.92 -7.47
N SER A 53 39.41 -0.39 -7.76
CA SER A 53 40.34 -1.01 -8.72
C SER A 53 40.15 -0.46 -10.15
N VAL A 54 38.91 -0.27 -10.58
CA VAL A 54 38.59 0.30 -11.91
C VAL A 54 39.02 1.76 -12.02
N SER A 55 39.00 2.50 -10.91
CA SER A 55 39.33 3.93 -10.89
C SER A 55 40.83 4.24 -10.79
N GLN A 56 41.69 3.28 -10.45
CA GLN A 56 43.13 3.53 -10.26
C GLN A 56 43.81 4.13 -11.49
N LEU A 57 43.67 3.50 -12.65
CA LEU A 57 44.34 3.93 -13.88
C LEU A 57 43.78 5.26 -14.43
N PRO A 58 42.46 5.47 -14.53
CA PRO A 58 41.93 6.72 -15.07
C PRO A 58 42.17 7.92 -14.14
N VAL A 59 42.09 7.74 -12.81
CA VAL A 59 42.39 8.81 -11.86
C VAL A 59 43.87 9.19 -11.93
N LEU A 60 44.77 8.21 -12.07
CA LEU A 60 46.19 8.50 -12.28
C LEU A 60 46.41 9.29 -13.58
N ALA A 61 45.76 8.90 -14.68
CA ALA A 61 45.83 9.65 -15.94
C ALA A 61 45.31 11.09 -15.78
N LEU A 62 44.19 11.29 -15.08
CA LEU A 62 43.66 12.62 -14.77
C LEU A 62 44.61 13.45 -13.90
N CYS A 63 45.23 12.84 -12.89
CA CYS A 63 46.25 13.50 -12.06
C CYS A 63 47.44 13.95 -12.91
N VAL A 64 47.99 13.07 -13.75
CA VAL A 64 49.14 13.40 -14.62
C VAL A 64 48.79 14.52 -15.61
N LEU A 65 47.65 14.43 -16.29
CA LEU A 65 47.19 15.45 -17.22
C LEU A 65 46.88 16.78 -16.51
N GLY A 66 46.33 16.73 -15.30
CA GLY A 66 46.08 17.89 -14.45
C GLY A 66 47.37 18.59 -14.03
N CYS A 67 48.39 17.85 -13.59
CA CYS A 67 49.72 18.41 -13.29
C CYS A 67 50.33 19.08 -14.50
N LEU A 68 50.25 18.42 -15.66
CA LEU A 68 50.75 18.97 -16.92
C LEU A 68 50.02 20.27 -17.26
N LYS A 69 48.69 20.30 -17.14
CA LYS A 69 47.88 21.50 -17.37
C LYS A 69 48.27 22.65 -16.44
N ILE A 70 48.43 22.40 -15.13
CA ILE A 70 48.83 23.42 -14.15
C ILE A 70 50.23 23.98 -14.48
N ALA A 71 51.17 23.11 -14.88
CA ALA A 71 52.50 23.55 -15.28
C ALA A 71 52.47 24.45 -16.52
N PHE A 72 51.61 24.13 -17.50
CA PHE A 72 51.45 24.94 -18.72
C PHE A 72 50.65 26.23 -18.49
N PHE A 73 49.68 26.27 -17.56
CA PHE A 73 48.88 27.46 -17.27
C PHE A 73 49.74 28.65 -16.77
N ASN A 74 50.82 28.38 -16.04
CA ASN A 74 51.71 29.42 -15.52
C ASN A 74 52.60 30.06 -16.61
N LEU A 75 52.69 29.44 -17.79
CA LEU A 75 53.42 29.97 -18.93
C LEU A 75 52.51 30.92 -19.73
N HIS A 76 52.52 32.20 -19.35
CA HIS A 76 51.79 33.24 -20.08
C HIS A 76 52.41 33.45 -21.47
N GLY A 77 51.66 33.15 -22.53
CA GLY A 77 52.07 33.40 -23.90
C GLY A 77 50.95 33.17 -24.92
N ALA A 78 50.90 34.00 -25.97
CA ALA A 78 49.91 33.86 -27.04
C ALA A 78 50.32 32.78 -28.06
N GLY A 79 49.33 32.09 -28.65
CA GLY A 79 49.53 31.12 -29.75
C GLY A 79 49.65 29.67 -29.28
N ILE A 80 50.86 29.10 -29.32
CA ILE A 80 51.09 27.64 -29.12
C ILE A 80 50.67 27.18 -27.72
N PHE A 81 50.85 28.01 -26.69
CA PHE A 81 50.48 27.67 -25.30
C PHE A 81 48.98 27.48 -25.13
N GLU A 82 48.16 28.31 -25.78
CA GLU A 82 46.70 28.20 -25.75
C GLU A 82 46.23 26.91 -26.43
N TRP A 83 46.86 26.52 -27.55
CA TRP A 83 46.55 25.26 -28.23
C TRP A 83 46.92 24.04 -27.38
N VAL A 84 48.06 24.08 -26.68
CA VAL A 84 48.47 23.04 -25.74
C VAL A 84 47.51 22.95 -24.56
N GLU A 85 47.10 24.08 -23.96
CA GLU A 85 46.15 24.08 -22.84
C GLU A 85 44.77 23.53 -23.23
N ARG A 86 44.25 23.93 -24.39
CA ARG A 86 42.99 23.37 -24.93
C ARG A 86 43.11 21.88 -25.19
N SER A 87 44.21 21.42 -25.78
CA SER A 87 44.46 20.00 -26.04
C SER A 87 44.56 19.19 -24.74
N LEU A 88 45.21 19.72 -23.69
CA LEU A 88 45.26 19.08 -22.37
C LEU A 88 43.88 19.00 -21.73
N THR A 89 43.07 20.07 -21.84
CA THR A 89 41.70 20.08 -21.34
C THR A 89 40.83 19.05 -22.08
N ALA A 90 41.01 18.92 -23.40
CA ALA A 90 40.32 17.91 -24.19
C ALA A 90 40.73 16.48 -23.76
N LEU A 91 42.03 16.23 -23.54
CA LEU A 91 42.53 14.93 -23.04
C LEU A 91 42.00 14.59 -21.64
N ILE A 92 41.87 15.58 -20.75
CA ILE A 92 41.26 15.40 -19.44
C ILE A 92 39.79 14.95 -19.59
N VAL A 93 39.02 15.61 -20.46
CA VAL A 93 37.62 15.23 -20.73
C VAL A 93 37.52 13.85 -21.36
N ALA A 94 38.43 13.49 -22.27
CA ALA A 94 38.49 12.14 -22.84
C ALA A 94 38.80 11.07 -21.77
N ALA A 95 39.78 11.34 -20.90
CA ALA A 95 40.14 10.44 -19.79
C ALA A 95 38.98 10.30 -18.78
N ALA A 96 38.28 11.40 -18.47
CA ALA A 96 37.11 11.38 -17.60
C ALA A 96 35.93 10.61 -18.24
N THR A 97 35.68 10.81 -19.54
CA THR A 97 34.65 10.07 -20.29
C THR A 97 34.95 8.57 -20.28
N PHE A 98 36.19 8.19 -20.57
CA PHE A 98 36.63 6.80 -20.51
C PHE A 98 36.44 6.23 -19.10
N TRP A 99 36.81 6.98 -18.06
CA TRP A 99 36.60 6.56 -16.69
C TRP A 99 35.13 6.30 -16.37
N VAL A 100 34.23 7.23 -16.71
CA VAL A 100 32.79 7.08 -16.50
C VAL A 100 32.22 5.88 -17.26
N GLY A 101 32.65 5.67 -18.50
CA GLY A 101 32.27 4.50 -19.30
C GLY A 101 32.72 3.18 -18.64
N GLN A 102 33.96 3.13 -18.15
CA GLN A 102 34.48 1.96 -17.44
C GLN A 102 33.75 1.71 -16.12
N LEU A 103 33.45 2.75 -15.35
CA LEU A 103 32.64 2.62 -14.13
C LEU A 103 31.25 2.06 -14.46
N PHE A 104 30.60 2.55 -15.51
CA PHE A 104 29.29 2.03 -15.88
C PHE A 104 29.35 0.54 -16.24
N THR A 105 30.28 0.15 -17.13
CA THR A 105 30.35 -1.22 -17.63
C THR A 105 30.90 -2.22 -16.60
N GLN A 106 31.91 -1.84 -15.81
CA GLN A 106 32.59 -2.75 -14.89
C GLN A 106 32.01 -2.74 -13.48
N VAL A 107 31.35 -1.65 -13.07
CA VAL A 107 30.72 -1.54 -11.74
C VAL A 107 29.21 -1.68 -11.88
N ILE A 108 28.53 -0.70 -12.49
CA ILE A 108 27.06 -0.62 -12.45
C ILE A 108 26.43 -1.88 -13.05
N VAL A 109 26.87 -2.26 -14.24
CA VAL A 109 26.37 -3.46 -14.93
C VAL A 109 26.71 -4.74 -14.17
N TYR A 110 27.91 -4.86 -13.60
CA TYR A 110 28.31 -6.02 -12.82
C TYR A 110 27.40 -6.21 -11.59
N TYR A 111 27.11 -5.13 -10.86
CA TYR A 111 26.19 -5.18 -9.72
C TYR A 111 24.75 -5.44 -10.14
N LEU A 112 24.29 -4.86 -11.24
CA LEU A 112 22.96 -5.16 -11.77
C LEU A 112 22.82 -6.66 -12.07
N LYS A 113 23.83 -7.29 -12.70
CA LYS A 113 23.84 -8.75 -12.95
C LYS A 113 23.88 -9.55 -11.65
N ALA A 114 24.71 -9.14 -10.70
CA ALA A 114 24.81 -9.82 -9.41
C ALA A 114 23.51 -9.74 -8.59
N TYR A 115 22.81 -8.61 -8.66
CA TYR A 115 21.51 -8.40 -8.00
C TYR A 115 20.39 -9.18 -8.70
N ALA A 116 20.35 -9.13 -10.04
CA ALA A 116 19.35 -9.83 -10.83
C ALA A 116 19.44 -11.36 -10.68
N ARG A 117 20.61 -11.95 -10.43
CA ARG A 117 20.72 -13.39 -10.13
C ARG A 117 20.12 -13.81 -8.79
N ARG A 118 19.92 -12.88 -7.85
CA ARG A 118 19.38 -13.17 -6.50
C ARG A 118 17.87 -13.02 -6.40
N THR A 119 17.27 -12.31 -7.35
CA THR A 119 15.82 -12.11 -7.45
C THR A 119 15.40 -12.83 -8.72
N GLU A 120 14.49 -13.80 -8.69
CA GLU A 120 13.97 -14.52 -9.89
C GLU A 120 13.19 -13.57 -10.83
N ALA A 121 13.84 -12.52 -11.27
CA ALA A 121 13.23 -11.39 -11.93
C ALA A 121 13.76 -11.33 -13.35
N ILE A 122 12.85 -11.13 -14.30
CA ILE A 122 13.03 -11.09 -15.76
C ILE A 122 13.99 -9.95 -16.21
N TRP A 123 14.60 -9.20 -15.28
CA TRP A 123 15.51 -8.09 -15.55
C TRP A 123 16.85 -8.54 -16.15
N ASP A 124 17.36 -9.73 -15.79
CA ASP A 124 18.69 -10.20 -16.26
C ASP A 124 18.71 -10.43 -17.78
N ASP A 125 17.62 -10.97 -18.33
CA ASP A 125 17.57 -11.39 -19.73
C ASP A 125 17.27 -10.25 -20.71
N VAL A 126 16.66 -9.15 -20.25
CA VAL A 126 16.18 -8.08 -21.14
C VAL A 126 16.76 -6.71 -20.78
N LEU A 127 16.62 -6.25 -19.53
CA LEU A 127 17.01 -4.88 -19.17
C LEU A 127 18.52 -4.68 -19.17
N ILE A 128 19.27 -5.65 -18.64
CA ILE A 128 20.73 -5.53 -18.52
C ILE A 128 21.40 -5.49 -19.90
N PRO A 129 21.09 -6.39 -20.86
CA PRO A 129 21.63 -6.29 -22.22
C PRO A 129 21.31 -4.96 -22.90
N ILE A 130 20.10 -4.42 -22.70
CA ILE A 130 19.70 -3.11 -23.23
C ILE A 130 20.58 -1.99 -22.63
N LEU A 131 20.73 -1.95 -21.31
CA LEU A 131 21.57 -0.94 -20.65
C LEU A 131 23.05 -1.04 -21.07
N GLN A 132 23.59 -2.26 -21.16
CA GLN A 132 24.95 -2.50 -21.64
C GLN A 132 25.17 -2.04 -23.08
N SER A 133 24.14 -2.15 -23.93
CA SER A 133 24.24 -1.84 -25.35
C SER A 133 23.98 -0.35 -25.65
N ILE A 134 23.15 0.33 -24.85
CA ILE A 134 22.73 1.72 -25.11
C ILE A 134 23.56 2.75 -24.34
N VAL A 135 23.83 2.51 -23.05
CA VAL A 135 24.40 3.56 -22.19
C VAL A 135 25.88 3.86 -22.48
N PRO A 136 26.79 2.88 -22.66
CA PRO A 136 28.18 3.18 -22.97
C PRO A 136 28.36 3.97 -24.28
N PRO A 137 27.71 3.62 -25.42
CA PRO A 137 27.76 4.45 -26.62
C PRO A 137 27.30 5.88 -26.39
N LEU A 138 26.23 6.10 -25.60
CA LEU A 138 25.78 7.45 -25.26
C LEU A 138 26.81 8.23 -24.43
N ILE A 139 27.47 7.59 -23.46
CA ILE A 139 28.56 8.21 -22.68
C ILE A 139 29.70 8.64 -23.61
N TYR A 140 30.17 7.74 -24.48
CA TYR A 140 31.26 8.04 -25.40
C TYR A 140 30.88 9.08 -26.46
N LEU A 141 29.63 9.05 -26.93
CA LEU A 141 29.08 10.06 -27.82
C LEU A 141 29.15 11.45 -27.15
N CYS A 142 28.55 11.60 -25.97
CA CYS A 142 28.57 12.86 -25.21
C CYS A 142 30.00 13.32 -24.89
N GLY A 143 30.89 12.42 -24.49
CA GLY A 143 32.28 12.77 -24.23
C GLY A 143 33.04 13.21 -25.48
N THR A 144 32.75 12.62 -26.64
CA THR A 144 33.30 13.06 -27.94
C THR A 144 32.80 14.46 -28.29
N PHE A 145 31.53 14.77 -28.00
CA PHE A 145 31.00 16.14 -28.15
C PHE A 145 31.78 17.15 -27.32
N PHE A 146 31.94 16.90 -26.02
CA PHE A 146 32.71 17.80 -25.16
C PHE A 146 34.17 17.91 -25.59
N PHE A 147 34.79 16.81 -26.01
CA PHE A 147 36.16 16.78 -26.54
C PHE A 147 36.32 17.71 -27.76
N LEU A 148 35.46 17.57 -28.77
CA LEU A 148 35.51 18.36 -29.99
C LEU A 148 35.20 19.85 -29.73
N GLN A 149 34.28 20.13 -28.80
CA GLN A 149 33.94 21.51 -28.42
C GLN A 149 35.14 22.24 -27.79
N ILE A 150 35.92 21.56 -26.95
CA ILE A 150 37.12 22.12 -26.33
C ILE A 150 38.22 22.41 -27.37
N LEU A 151 38.29 21.62 -28.43
CA LEU A 151 39.19 21.86 -29.55
C LEU A 151 38.76 23.06 -30.43
N GLY A 152 37.63 23.71 -30.12
CA GLY A 152 37.15 24.89 -30.83
C GLY A 152 36.37 24.57 -32.10
N ILE A 153 35.92 23.33 -32.27
CA ILE A 153 35.03 22.95 -33.37
C ILE A 153 33.62 23.45 -33.03
N ASP A 154 33.01 24.18 -33.96
CA ASP A 154 31.62 24.62 -33.81
C ASP A 154 30.67 23.42 -34.00
N LEU A 155 30.05 23.00 -32.89
CA LEU A 155 29.08 21.91 -32.86
C LEU A 155 27.63 22.43 -32.76
N THR A 156 27.40 23.73 -32.95
CA THR A 156 26.06 24.33 -32.81
C THR A 156 25.03 23.64 -33.72
N GLY A 157 25.40 23.34 -34.97
CA GLY A 157 24.53 22.60 -35.89
C GLY A 157 24.20 21.18 -35.41
N LEU A 158 25.16 20.51 -34.75
CA LEU A 158 24.93 19.20 -34.15
C LEU A 158 24.01 19.31 -32.92
N TRP A 159 24.19 20.31 -32.05
CA TRP A 159 23.28 20.55 -30.92
C TRP A 159 21.82 20.74 -31.36
N VAL A 160 21.59 21.46 -32.46
CA VAL A 160 20.25 21.61 -33.05
C VAL A 160 19.70 20.25 -33.51
N ALA A 161 20.51 19.44 -34.18
CA ALA A 161 20.12 18.09 -34.60
C ALA A 161 19.81 17.18 -33.40
N PHE A 162 20.62 17.19 -32.33
CA PHE A 162 20.35 16.45 -31.10
C PHE A 162 19.08 16.90 -30.40
N GLY A 163 18.81 18.21 -30.37
CA GLY A 163 17.55 18.74 -29.85
C GLY A 163 16.35 18.16 -30.59
N GLY A 164 16.40 18.12 -31.93
CA GLY A 164 15.37 17.52 -32.76
C GLY A 164 15.18 16.01 -32.51
N ILE A 165 16.27 15.24 -32.47
CA ILE A 165 16.22 13.79 -32.18
C ILE A 165 15.65 13.53 -30.78
N THR A 166 16.08 14.31 -29.79
CA THR A 166 15.60 14.20 -28.40
C THR A 166 14.11 14.49 -28.31
N PHE A 167 13.61 15.49 -29.04
CA PHE A 167 12.18 15.81 -29.10
C PHE A 167 11.36 14.64 -29.69
N VAL A 168 11.80 14.10 -30.83
CA VAL A 168 11.12 12.95 -31.47
C VAL A 168 11.15 11.72 -30.57
N LEU A 169 12.29 11.43 -29.94
CA LEU A 169 12.42 10.31 -29.00
C LEU A 169 11.55 10.51 -27.75
N GLY A 170 11.53 11.71 -27.18
CA GLY A 170 10.68 12.06 -26.05
C GLY A 170 9.20 11.91 -26.39
N PHE A 171 8.79 12.30 -27.59
CA PHE A 171 7.43 12.09 -28.08
C PHE A 171 7.09 10.60 -28.22
N ALA A 172 8.02 9.80 -28.77
CA ALA A 172 7.86 8.35 -28.90
C ALA A 172 7.78 7.63 -27.54
N LEU A 173 8.49 8.12 -26.53
CA LEU A 173 8.51 7.55 -25.17
C LEU A 173 7.41 8.08 -24.25
N ARG A 174 6.59 9.05 -24.71
CA ARG A 174 5.59 9.74 -23.89
C ARG A 174 4.65 8.78 -23.16
N GLU A 175 4.16 7.76 -23.86
CA GLU A 175 3.22 6.78 -23.27
C GLU A 175 3.86 5.92 -22.19
N ILE A 176 5.10 5.49 -22.40
CA ILE A 176 5.84 4.67 -21.42
C ILE A 176 6.10 5.48 -20.15
N LEU A 177 6.52 6.74 -20.31
CA LEU A 177 6.72 7.65 -19.18
C LEU A 177 5.40 7.93 -18.45
N ALA A 178 4.31 8.15 -19.19
CA ALA A 178 2.99 8.36 -18.60
C ALA A 178 2.53 7.14 -17.78
N ASP A 179 2.68 5.93 -18.30
CA ASP A 179 2.36 4.70 -17.57
C ASP A 179 3.19 4.54 -16.30
N PHE A 180 4.49 4.82 -16.36
CA PHE A 180 5.40 4.74 -15.22
C PHE A 180 5.02 5.73 -14.11
N PHE A 181 4.84 7.01 -14.45
CA PHE A 181 4.47 8.03 -13.47
C PHE A 181 3.06 7.79 -12.92
N SER A 182 2.12 7.32 -13.76
CA SER A 182 0.78 6.94 -13.30
C SER A 182 0.84 5.76 -12.34
N GLY A 183 1.72 4.78 -12.59
CA GLY A 183 1.97 3.67 -11.66
C GLY A 183 2.48 4.15 -10.30
N LEU A 184 3.43 5.10 -10.29
CA LEU A 184 3.92 5.70 -9.05
C LEU A 184 2.82 6.45 -8.29
N ILE A 185 1.99 7.22 -8.98
CA ILE A 185 0.86 7.94 -8.37
C ILE A 185 -0.15 6.95 -7.77
N LEU A 186 -0.51 5.89 -8.50
CA LEU A 186 -1.42 4.85 -7.99
C LEU A 186 -0.86 4.15 -6.74
N LEU A 187 0.46 4.01 -6.62
CA LEU A 187 1.11 3.46 -5.42
C LEU A 187 1.15 4.44 -4.25
N ILE A 188 1.21 5.75 -4.50
CA ILE A 188 1.23 6.78 -3.46
C ILE A 188 -0.18 7.02 -2.92
N ASP A 189 -1.15 7.27 -3.80
CA ASP A 189 -2.51 7.60 -3.42
C ASP A 189 -3.31 6.35 -3.00
N THR A 190 -2.90 5.17 -3.46
CA THR A 190 -3.52 3.87 -3.16
C THR A 190 -5.06 3.85 -3.26
N PRO A 191 -5.65 4.28 -4.40
CA PRO A 191 -7.12 4.28 -4.58
C PRO A 191 -7.72 2.87 -4.46
N PHE A 192 -6.89 1.84 -4.65
CA PHE A 192 -7.24 0.45 -4.49
C PHE A 192 -6.02 -0.39 -4.06
N GLN A 193 -6.27 -1.56 -3.49
CA GLN A 193 -5.23 -2.51 -3.07
C GLN A 193 -5.39 -3.87 -3.74
N PHE A 194 -4.38 -4.72 -3.61
CA PHE A 194 -4.48 -6.13 -3.98
C PHE A 194 -5.74 -6.76 -3.35
N GLY A 195 -6.51 -7.48 -4.17
CA GLY A 195 -7.76 -8.14 -3.74
C GLY A 195 -8.98 -7.22 -3.67
N ASP A 196 -8.86 -5.91 -3.93
CA ASP A 196 -10.03 -5.05 -4.07
C ASP A 196 -10.77 -5.32 -5.39
N MET A 197 -12.09 -5.24 -5.31
CA MET A 197 -13.01 -5.34 -6.45
C MET A 197 -13.38 -3.93 -6.92
N ILE A 198 -13.17 -3.66 -8.21
CA ILE A 198 -13.47 -2.38 -8.86
C ILE A 198 -14.50 -2.58 -9.97
N ALA A 199 -15.36 -1.59 -10.17
CA ALA A 199 -16.20 -1.51 -11.36
C ALA A 199 -15.47 -0.75 -12.46
N LEU A 200 -15.40 -1.36 -13.64
CA LEU A 200 -14.83 -0.74 -14.83
C LEU A 200 -15.90 0.08 -15.56
N PRO A 201 -15.52 1.10 -16.34
CA PRO A 201 -16.47 1.98 -17.03
C PRO A 201 -17.40 1.27 -18.03
N ASN A 202 -17.03 0.09 -18.49
CA ASN A 202 -17.85 -0.76 -19.37
C ASN A 202 -18.93 -1.54 -18.59
N GLY A 203 -19.05 -1.35 -17.28
CA GLY A 203 -19.99 -2.05 -16.40
C GLY A 203 -19.50 -3.40 -15.89
N SER A 204 -18.34 -3.88 -16.35
CA SER A 204 -17.76 -5.14 -15.86
C SER A 204 -17.12 -4.96 -14.49
N THR A 205 -17.03 -6.04 -13.73
CA THR A 205 -16.37 -6.05 -12.42
C THR A 205 -15.06 -6.81 -12.48
N ALA A 206 -14.02 -6.23 -11.87
CA ALA A 206 -12.69 -6.80 -11.88
C ALA A 206 -12.02 -6.75 -10.50
N VAL A 207 -11.14 -7.72 -10.25
CA VAL A 207 -10.36 -7.83 -9.01
C VAL A 207 -8.92 -7.49 -9.30
N ILE A 208 -8.30 -6.69 -8.45
CA ILE A 208 -6.89 -6.35 -8.58
C ILE A 208 -6.01 -7.52 -8.13
N LYS A 209 -5.27 -8.11 -9.08
CA LYS A 209 -4.33 -9.21 -8.83
C LYS A 209 -2.90 -8.75 -8.66
N LYS A 210 -2.49 -7.68 -9.34
CA LYS A 210 -1.13 -7.14 -9.20
C LYS A 210 -1.07 -5.71 -9.69
N ILE A 211 -0.41 -4.85 -8.94
CA ILE A 211 -0.09 -3.48 -9.36
C ILE A 211 1.37 -3.50 -9.82
N GLY A 212 1.59 -3.49 -11.13
CA GLY A 212 2.91 -3.39 -11.72
C GLY A 212 3.32 -1.93 -11.94
N LEU A 213 4.57 -1.73 -12.32
CA LEU A 213 5.14 -0.40 -12.55
C LEU A 213 4.48 0.33 -13.74
N ARG A 214 4.18 -0.39 -14.82
CA ARG A 214 3.55 0.13 -16.04
C ARG A 214 2.09 -0.29 -16.19
N VAL A 215 1.77 -1.50 -15.73
CA VAL A 215 0.50 -2.18 -16.00
C VAL A 215 -0.05 -2.76 -14.71
N THR A 216 -1.36 -2.65 -14.54
CA THR A 216 -2.11 -3.31 -13.46
C THR A 216 -2.84 -4.53 -14.03
N HIS A 217 -2.73 -5.66 -13.32
CA HIS A 217 -3.37 -6.92 -13.66
C HIS A 217 -4.73 -6.97 -12.97
N LEU A 218 -5.77 -7.09 -13.78
CA LEU A 218 -7.15 -7.14 -13.36
C LEU A 218 -7.74 -8.49 -13.73
N TYR A 219 -8.43 -9.15 -12.82
CA TYR A 219 -9.14 -10.40 -13.10
C TYR A 219 -10.64 -10.09 -13.26
N LEU A 220 -11.19 -10.32 -14.45
CA LEU A 220 -12.62 -10.15 -14.74
C LEU A 220 -13.40 -11.34 -14.19
N ILE A 221 -14.29 -11.07 -13.25
CA ILE A 221 -15.05 -12.10 -12.53
C ILE A 221 -16.01 -12.81 -13.48
N ASP A 222 -16.69 -12.06 -14.35
CA ASP A 222 -17.74 -12.57 -15.24
C ASP A 222 -17.20 -13.52 -16.32
N ASN A 223 -15.99 -13.24 -16.82
CA ASN A 223 -15.40 -13.95 -17.95
C ASN A 223 -14.25 -14.90 -17.56
N HIS A 224 -13.88 -14.95 -16.27
CA HIS A 224 -12.77 -15.75 -15.76
C HIS A 224 -11.44 -15.53 -16.53
N CYS A 225 -11.08 -14.27 -16.79
CA CYS A 225 -9.87 -13.93 -17.53
C CYS A 225 -9.11 -12.75 -16.93
N GLU A 226 -7.80 -12.68 -17.18
CA GLU A 226 -6.98 -11.53 -16.80
C GLU A 226 -6.91 -10.49 -17.92
N ILE A 227 -7.05 -9.21 -17.54
CA ILE A 227 -6.83 -8.06 -18.38
C ILE A 227 -5.67 -7.24 -17.81
N TYR A 228 -4.78 -6.84 -18.71
CA TYR A 228 -3.58 -6.08 -18.43
C TYR A 228 -3.83 -4.63 -18.84
N THR A 229 -4.08 -3.75 -17.88
CA THR A 229 -4.43 -2.36 -18.18
C THR A 229 -3.25 -1.42 -17.90
N PRO A 230 -2.84 -0.58 -18.86
CA PRO A 230 -1.82 0.44 -18.62
C PRO A 230 -2.23 1.37 -17.47
N ASN A 231 -1.29 1.71 -16.60
CA ASN A 231 -1.57 2.51 -15.41
C ASN A 231 -2.08 3.91 -15.78
N SER A 232 -1.60 4.49 -16.89
CA SER A 232 -2.11 5.79 -17.37
C SER A 232 -3.58 5.75 -17.75
N GLN A 233 -4.06 4.64 -18.29
CA GLN A 233 -5.47 4.47 -18.64
C GLN A 233 -6.36 4.26 -17.42
N LEU A 234 -5.85 3.63 -16.36
CA LEU A 234 -6.56 3.51 -15.09
C LEU A 234 -6.62 4.82 -14.33
N ALA A 235 -5.49 5.54 -14.26
CA ALA A 235 -5.40 6.82 -13.58
C ALA A 235 -6.22 7.93 -14.27
N ALA A 236 -6.42 7.83 -15.59
CA ALA A 236 -7.20 8.81 -16.34
C ALA A 236 -8.73 8.64 -16.24
N LYS A 237 -9.23 7.59 -15.57
CA LYS A 237 -10.66 7.29 -15.47
C LYS A 237 -11.11 7.28 -14.02
N ASP A 238 -12.41 7.51 -13.80
CA ASP A 238 -13.00 7.36 -12.48
C ASP A 238 -12.91 5.89 -12.03
N ILE A 239 -12.40 5.69 -10.81
CA ILE A 239 -12.27 4.37 -10.20
C ILE A 239 -13.38 4.21 -9.16
N VAL A 240 -14.28 3.25 -9.40
CA VAL A 240 -15.32 2.87 -8.45
C VAL A 240 -14.87 1.63 -7.70
N ASN A 241 -14.36 1.80 -6.48
CA ASN A 241 -13.94 0.69 -5.62
C ASN A 241 -15.15 0.15 -4.84
N LEU A 242 -15.56 -1.08 -5.15
CA LEU A 242 -16.72 -1.75 -4.55
C LEU A 242 -16.39 -2.36 -3.18
N SER A 243 -15.10 -2.52 -2.87
CA SER A 243 -14.61 -3.10 -1.62
C SER A 243 -14.40 -2.07 -0.50
N ARG A 244 -14.57 -0.78 -0.79
CA ARG A 244 -14.33 0.32 0.14
C ARG A 244 -15.57 1.22 0.27
N PRO A 245 -15.83 1.83 1.44
CA PRO A 245 -15.05 1.75 2.68
C PRO A 245 -15.16 0.40 3.42
N THR A 246 -16.14 -0.42 3.04
CA THR A 246 -16.37 -1.76 3.61
C THR A 246 -16.75 -2.73 2.49
N PRO A 247 -16.58 -4.05 2.65
CA PRO A 247 -16.96 -5.03 1.63
C PRO A 247 -18.48 -5.23 1.48
N HIS A 248 -19.30 -4.43 2.15
CA HIS A 248 -20.75 -4.41 2.01
C HIS A 248 -21.15 -3.76 0.67
N PHE A 249 -22.00 -4.42 -0.12
CA PHE A 249 -22.42 -3.87 -1.41
C PHE A 249 -23.93 -3.92 -1.61
N ALA A 250 -24.48 -2.89 -2.26
CA ALA A 250 -25.91 -2.78 -2.52
C ALA A 250 -26.29 -3.42 -3.86
N TYR A 251 -27.27 -4.32 -3.82
CA TYR A 251 -27.92 -4.90 -4.99
C TYR A 251 -29.35 -4.38 -5.11
N SER A 252 -29.90 -4.41 -6.34
CA SER A 252 -31.28 -4.04 -6.61
C SER A 252 -31.96 -5.09 -7.48
N ILE A 253 -33.15 -5.54 -7.05
CA ILE A 253 -34.03 -6.41 -7.81
C ILE A 253 -35.24 -5.58 -8.23
N ASN A 254 -35.41 -5.41 -9.54
CA ASN A 254 -36.62 -4.84 -10.11
C ASN A 254 -37.59 -5.97 -10.45
N LEU A 255 -38.85 -5.79 -10.08
CA LEU A 255 -39.93 -6.73 -10.38
C LEU A 255 -41.23 -5.99 -10.70
N SER A 256 -42.08 -6.63 -11.50
CA SER A 256 -43.42 -6.15 -11.82
C SER A 256 -44.42 -7.10 -11.17
N VAL A 257 -45.38 -6.53 -10.45
CA VAL A 257 -46.52 -7.26 -9.86
C VAL A 257 -47.81 -6.82 -10.54
N LYS A 258 -48.90 -7.56 -10.36
CA LYS A 258 -50.21 -7.20 -10.95
C LYS A 258 -50.72 -5.86 -10.42
N ALA A 259 -51.50 -5.16 -11.24
CA ALA A 259 -52.07 -3.85 -10.87
C ALA A 259 -53.08 -3.90 -9.72
N ASP A 260 -53.71 -5.06 -9.48
CA ASP A 260 -54.70 -5.29 -8.40
C ASP A 260 -54.04 -5.67 -7.06
N ALA A 261 -52.72 -5.84 -7.03
CA ALA A 261 -52.00 -6.19 -5.82
C ALA A 261 -51.98 -5.01 -4.82
N ASP A 262 -52.26 -5.29 -3.54
CA ASP A 262 -52.08 -4.31 -2.47
C ASP A 262 -50.59 -3.94 -2.34
N PRO A 263 -50.20 -2.68 -2.58
CA PRO A 263 -48.81 -2.24 -2.48
C PRO A 263 -48.25 -2.39 -1.07
N VAL A 264 -49.09 -2.22 -0.03
CA VAL A 264 -48.66 -2.31 1.37
C VAL A 264 -48.32 -3.75 1.73
N ASN A 265 -49.22 -4.70 1.42
CA ASN A 265 -48.94 -6.12 1.62
C ASN A 265 -47.75 -6.59 0.78
N THR A 266 -47.64 -6.15 -0.48
CA THR A 266 -46.50 -6.48 -1.35
C THR A 266 -45.18 -6.01 -0.73
N THR A 267 -45.13 -4.76 -0.25
CA THR A 267 -43.95 -4.20 0.41
C THR A 267 -43.58 -4.98 1.68
N LYS A 268 -44.58 -5.39 2.47
CA LYS A 268 -44.37 -6.22 3.66
C LYS A 268 -43.75 -7.58 3.30
N ILE A 269 -44.31 -8.29 2.33
CA ILE A 269 -43.80 -9.59 1.87
C ILE A 269 -42.36 -9.46 1.38
N LEU A 270 -42.07 -8.46 0.55
CA LEU A 270 -40.72 -8.20 0.04
C LEU A 270 -39.73 -7.92 1.17
N ARG A 271 -40.12 -7.15 2.18
CA ARG A 271 -39.27 -6.84 3.34
C ARG A 271 -38.95 -8.08 4.16
N GLU A 272 -39.97 -8.90 4.43
CA GLU A 272 -39.80 -10.16 5.16
C GLU A 272 -38.85 -11.12 4.43
N ILE A 273 -38.92 -11.20 3.10
CA ILE A 273 -38.04 -12.07 2.31
C ILE A 273 -36.58 -11.62 2.42
N VAL A 274 -36.32 -10.33 2.26
CA VAL A 274 -34.95 -9.81 2.32
C VAL A 274 -34.37 -9.98 3.72
N LEU A 275 -35.14 -9.71 4.77
CA LEU A 275 -34.72 -9.89 6.16
C LEU A 275 -34.58 -11.37 6.54
N GLY A 276 -35.35 -12.27 5.91
CA GLY A 276 -35.22 -13.71 6.13
C GLY A 276 -33.93 -14.33 5.59
N HIS A 277 -33.15 -13.60 4.78
CA HIS A 277 -31.90 -14.11 4.23
C HIS A 277 -30.70 -13.82 5.18
N PRO A 278 -29.87 -14.80 5.55
CA PRO A 278 -28.78 -14.61 6.51
C PRO A 278 -27.66 -13.71 5.97
N ASP A 279 -27.36 -13.78 4.67
CA ASP A 279 -26.25 -13.03 4.04
C ASP A 279 -26.60 -11.59 3.61
N THR A 280 -27.83 -11.12 3.86
CA THR A 280 -28.22 -9.72 3.64
C THR A 280 -27.96 -8.89 4.90
N LEU A 281 -27.85 -7.57 4.79
CA LEU A 281 -27.78 -6.70 5.98
C LEU A 281 -29.17 -6.23 6.40
N GLY A 282 -29.32 -5.98 7.70
CA GLY A 282 -30.56 -5.49 8.29
C GLY A 282 -30.55 -5.66 9.81
N ASN A 283 -31.64 -5.22 10.45
CA ASN A 283 -31.83 -5.38 11.90
C ASN A 283 -31.77 -6.87 12.31
N LEU A 284 -30.86 -7.23 13.22
CA LEU A 284 -30.61 -8.62 13.61
C LEU A 284 -31.83 -9.32 14.22
N ASP A 285 -32.61 -8.62 15.05
CA ASP A 285 -33.80 -9.21 15.68
C ASP A 285 -34.88 -9.51 14.64
N ALA A 286 -35.13 -8.57 13.73
CA ALA A 286 -36.06 -8.77 12.63
C ALA A 286 -35.58 -9.88 11.67
N LYS A 287 -34.27 -10.03 11.47
CA LYS A 287 -33.72 -11.13 10.68
C LYS A 287 -33.96 -12.47 11.36
N LEU A 288 -33.67 -12.60 12.65
CA LEU A 288 -33.89 -13.83 13.42
C LEU A 288 -35.37 -14.26 13.43
N GLU A 289 -36.30 -13.29 13.51
CA GLU A 289 -37.75 -13.57 13.44
C GLU A 289 -38.19 -14.07 12.05
N ASN A 290 -37.61 -13.52 10.98
CA ASN A 290 -38.00 -13.86 9.60
C ASN A 290 -37.17 -14.99 8.99
N LEU A 291 -36.08 -15.42 9.64
CA LEU A 291 -35.17 -16.45 9.16
C LEU A 291 -35.88 -17.77 8.89
N ASP A 292 -36.67 -18.25 9.86
CA ASP A 292 -37.40 -19.52 9.77
C ASP A 292 -38.50 -19.49 8.68
N LYS A 293 -38.89 -18.29 8.23
CA LYS A 293 -39.87 -18.12 7.15
C LYS A 293 -39.23 -18.30 5.77
N PHE A 294 -37.92 -18.12 5.62
CA PHE A 294 -37.23 -18.22 4.33
C PHE A 294 -37.02 -19.69 3.95
N THR A 295 -37.62 -20.14 2.84
CA THR A 295 -37.52 -21.54 2.40
C THR A 295 -36.77 -21.71 1.07
N GLY A 296 -36.09 -20.66 0.60
CA GLY A 296 -35.41 -20.65 -0.70
C GLY A 296 -34.05 -21.36 -0.73
N PHE A 297 -33.63 -22.00 0.37
CA PHE A 297 -32.36 -22.74 0.45
C PHE A 297 -32.48 -24.15 -0.13
N GLY A 298 -31.38 -24.69 -0.65
CA GLY A 298 -31.29 -26.09 -1.07
C GLY A 298 -31.21 -27.05 0.12
N GLU A 299 -31.36 -28.35 -0.15
CA GLU A 299 -31.19 -29.39 0.88
C GLU A 299 -29.77 -29.38 1.47
N ALA A 300 -29.66 -29.68 2.77
CA ALA A 300 -28.38 -29.76 3.44
C ALA A 300 -27.54 -30.92 2.86
N LYS A 301 -26.27 -30.64 2.57
CA LYS A 301 -25.34 -31.68 2.10
C LYS A 301 -25.05 -32.66 3.25
N PRO A 302 -24.95 -33.98 3.01
CA PRO A 302 -24.62 -34.95 4.05
C PRO A 302 -23.32 -34.58 4.78
N GLY A 303 -23.36 -34.55 6.12
CA GLY A 303 -22.21 -34.20 6.95
C GLY A 303 -21.88 -32.70 7.03
N LYS A 304 -22.64 -31.82 6.38
CA LYS A 304 -22.53 -30.36 6.53
C LYS A 304 -23.78 -29.78 7.20
N MET A 305 -23.58 -28.70 7.95
CA MET A 305 -24.68 -27.94 8.55
C MET A 305 -25.60 -27.35 7.47
N SER A 306 -26.89 -27.23 7.75
CA SER A 306 -27.83 -26.55 6.84
C SER A 306 -27.49 -25.07 6.73
N LYS A 307 -27.72 -24.45 5.56
CA LYS A 307 -27.48 -23.00 5.38
C LYS A 307 -28.29 -22.15 6.36
N LEU A 308 -29.51 -22.59 6.68
CA LEU A 308 -30.38 -21.92 7.64
C LEU A 308 -29.78 -21.94 9.05
N GLU A 309 -29.29 -23.10 9.49
CA GLU A 309 -28.65 -23.29 10.80
C GLU A 309 -27.34 -22.50 10.89
N ALA A 310 -26.52 -22.57 9.84
CA ALA A 310 -25.27 -21.81 9.72
C ALA A 310 -25.53 -20.30 9.82
N GLY A 311 -26.54 -19.82 9.09
CA GLY A 311 -26.99 -18.43 9.14
C GLY A 311 -27.49 -18.04 10.52
N ARG A 312 -28.26 -18.90 11.20
CA ARG A 312 -28.78 -18.64 12.55
C ARG A 312 -27.65 -18.48 13.56
N LEU A 313 -26.71 -19.43 13.59
CA LEU A 313 -25.57 -19.38 14.50
C LEU A 313 -24.71 -18.12 14.27
N ARG A 314 -24.51 -17.75 13.02
CA ARG A 314 -23.78 -16.53 12.66
C ARG A 314 -24.47 -15.27 13.18
N LEU A 315 -25.78 -15.15 12.97
CA LEU A 315 -26.54 -13.98 13.43
C LEU A 315 -26.58 -13.89 14.96
N LEU A 316 -26.65 -15.02 15.65
CA LEU A 316 -26.58 -15.07 17.11
C LEU A 316 -25.20 -14.66 17.62
N ALA A 317 -24.13 -15.17 17.02
CA ALA A 317 -22.77 -14.78 17.38
C ALA A 317 -22.48 -13.30 17.07
N GLU A 318 -23.04 -12.78 15.98
CA GLU A 318 -22.96 -11.36 15.64
C GLU A 318 -23.70 -10.48 16.65
N LYS A 319 -24.89 -10.93 17.10
CA LYS A 319 -25.64 -10.26 18.16
C LYS A 319 -24.85 -10.21 19.47
N GLU A 320 -24.18 -11.29 19.84
CA GLU A 320 -23.30 -11.33 21.02
C GLU A 320 -22.16 -10.32 20.91
N VAL A 321 -21.45 -10.28 19.77
CA VAL A 321 -20.39 -9.29 19.53
C VAL A 321 -20.90 -7.86 19.69
N ASN A 322 -22.05 -7.54 19.09
CA ASN A 322 -22.65 -6.20 19.19
C ASN A 322 -23.05 -5.86 20.63
N GLN A 323 -23.53 -6.83 21.41
CA GLN A 323 -23.83 -6.63 22.83
C GLN A 323 -22.56 -6.38 23.66
N GLN A 324 -21.47 -7.11 23.38
CA GLN A 324 -20.19 -6.88 24.07
C GLN A 324 -19.58 -5.51 23.71
N LEU A 325 -19.66 -5.10 22.44
CA LEU A 325 -19.25 -3.75 22.03
C LEU A 325 -20.04 -2.66 22.76
N ALA A 326 -21.37 -2.76 22.80
CA ALA A 326 -22.23 -1.79 23.48
C ALA A 326 -21.93 -1.69 24.99
N LYS A 327 -21.64 -2.82 25.66
CA LYS A 327 -21.20 -2.84 27.06
C LYS A 327 -19.88 -2.09 27.26
N ILE A 328 -18.93 -2.26 26.35
CA ILE A 328 -17.61 -1.61 26.40
C ILE A 328 -17.74 -0.11 26.14
N GLU A 329 -18.53 0.30 25.15
CA GLU A 329 -18.82 1.71 24.86
C GLU A 329 -19.40 2.42 26.10
N THR A 330 -20.43 1.83 26.70
CA THR A 330 -21.06 2.35 27.93
C THR A 330 -20.04 2.47 29.08
N ALA A 331 -19.20 1.44 29.27
CA ALA A 331 -18.19 1.45 30.33
C ALA A 331 -17.10 2.51 30.11
N PHE A 332 -16.71 2.77 28.86
CA PHE A 332 -15.79 3.85 28.52
C PHE A 332 -16.40 5.23 28.69
N ASP A 333 -17.67 5.43 28.34
CA ASP A 333 -18.40 6.68 28.60
C ASP A 333 -18.45 6.99 30.10
N GLU A 334 -18.71 5.99 30.93
CA GLU A 334 -18.65 6.11 32.40
C GLU A 334 -17.24 6.46 32.90
N LEU A 335 -16.20 5.83 32.33
CA LEU A 335 -14.81 6.15 32.67
C LEU A 335 -14.45 7.59 32.30
N ILE A 336 -14.82 8.04 31.10
CA ILE A 336 -14.57 9.42 30.63
C ILE A 336 -15.31 10.42 31.52
N ALA A 337 -16.55 10.13 31.91
CA ALA A 337 -17.30 10.96 32.85
C ALA A 337 -16.59 11.05 34.21
N LYS A 338 -16.10 9.92 34.76
CA LYS A 338 -15.30 9.91 36.00
C LYS A 338 -14.01 10.73 35.87
N ILE A 339 -13.29 10.58 34.76
CA ILE A 339 -12.07 11.37 34.48
C ILE A 339 -12.37 12.86 34.49
N LYS A 340 -13.44 13.30 33.82
CA LYS A 340 -13.84 14.72 33.75
C LYS A 340 -14.21 15.31 35.11
N VAL A 341 -14.77 14.51 36.02
CA VAL A 341 -15.10 14.95 37.38
C VAL A 341 -13.85 15.07 38.24
N LEU A 342 -13.00 14.03 38.26
CA LEU A 342 -11.79 13.97 39.10
C LEU A 342 -10.72 14.96 38.63
N ALA A 343 -10.56 15.14 37.32
CA ALA A 343 -9.55 16.04 36.75
C ALA A 343 -9.80 17.54 37.03
N LYS A 344 -10.95 17.94 37.59
CA LYS A 344 -11.24 19.34 37.95
C LYS A 344 -10.34 19.88 39.08
N GLY A 345 -9.77 19.01 39.91
CA GLY A 345 -8.91 19.38 41.04
C GLY A 345 -7.42 19.06 40.87
N GLY A 346 -7.04 18.40 39.76
CA GLY A 346 -5.75 17.70 39.64
C GLY A 346 -5.84 16.29 40.21
N LEU A 347 -5.28 15.29 39.52
CA LEU A 347 -5.44 13.89 39.90
C LEU A 347 -4.52 13.50 41.06
N ASP A 348 -5.12 13.12 42.19
CA ASP A 348 -4.40 12.56 43.34
C ASP A 348 -4.09 11.07 43.15
N ALA A 349 -3.12 10.54 43.90
CA ALA A 349 -2.75 9.12 43.84
C ALA A 349 -3.91 8.16 44.15
N ALA A 350 -4.85 8.58 45.01
CA ALA A 350 -6.07 7.84 45.30
C ALA A 350 -7.09 7.89 44.16
N GLU A 351 -7.17 8.99 43.41
CA GLU A 351 -8.05 9.12 42.26
C GLU A 351 -7.52 8.31 41.06
N ILE A 352 -6.19 8.29 40.89
CA ILE A 352 -5.52 7.45 39.88
C ILE A 352 -5.82 5.97 40.15
N SER A 353 -5.81 5.50 41.39
CA SER A 353 -6.12 4.10 41.69
C SER A 353 -7.58 3.74 41.39
N ILE A 354 -8.53 4.65 41.66
CA ILE A 354 -9.95 4.49 41.30
C ILE A 354 -10.10 4.36 39.77
N LEU A 355 -9.43 5.22 39.01
CA LEU A 355 -9.44 5.16 37.54
C LEU A 355 -8.78 3.89 37.00
N GLN A 356 -7.70 3.43 37.62
CA GLN A 356 -7.06 2.17 37.25
C GLN A 356 -7.96 0.95 37.48
N VAL A 357 -8.67 0.89 38.61
CA VAL A 357 -9.63 -0.20 38.89
C VAL A 357 -10.76 -0.19 37.85
N ALA A 358 -11.36 0.97 37.60
CA ALA A 358 -12.41 1.10 36.58
C ALA A 358 -11.91 0.70 35.18
N TYR A 359 -10.66 1.04 34.84
CA TYR A 359 -10.05 0.64 33.58
C TYR A 359 -9.74 -0.86 33.51
N GLN A 360 -9.32 -1.48 34.62
CA GLN A 360 -9.09 -2.92 34.68
C GLN A 360 -10.38 -3.73 34.45
N ASP A 361 -11.52 -3.26 34.94
CA ASP A 361 -12.82 -3.88 34.67
C ASP A 361 -13.17 -3.83 33.18
N ILE A 362 -12.88 -2.71 32.52
CA ILE A 362 -13.03 -2.57 31.07
C ILE A 362 -12.10 -3.55 30.32
N LEU A 363 -10.83 -3.63 30.71
CA LEU A 363 -9.87 -4.58 30.11
C LEU A 363 -10.35 -6.02 30.24
N LYS A 364 -10.93 -6.39 31.40
CA LYS A 364 -11.49 -7.72 31.62
C LYS A 364 -12.66 -8.02 30.68
N ASN A 365 -13.57 -7.06 30.47
CA ASN A 365 -14.67 -7.20 29.51
C ASN A 365 -14.18 -7.34 28.05
N VAL A 366 -13.07 -6.66 27.70
CA VAL A 366 -12.43 -6.80 26.38
C VAL A 366 -11.77 -8.18 26.22
N GLY A 367 -11.21 -8.73 27.30
CA GLY A 367 -10.49 -10.01 27.30
C GLY A 367 -9.00 -9.90 27.60
N LEU A 368 -8.58 -8.83 28.26
CA LEU A 368 -7.19 -8.50 28.55
C LEU A 368 -6.95 -8.40 30.06
N ARG A 369 -5.73 -8.72 30.48
CA ARG A 369 -5.22 -8.50 31.84
C ARG A 369 -3.86 -7.81 31.79
N ALA A 370 -3.60 -6.94 32.75
CA ALA A 370 -2.28 -6.33 32.93
C ALA A 370 -1.34 -7.30 33.64
N VAL A 371 -0.23 -7.66 33.00
CA VAL A 371 0.84 -8.47 33.60
C VAL A 371 2.07 -7.58 33.80
N ILE A 372 2.62 -7.61 35.00
CA ILE A 372 3.84 -6.86 35.35
C ILE A 372 5.03 -7.66 34.83
N ASP A 373 5.78 -7.10 33.88
CA ASP A 373 6.98 -7.74 33.35
C ASP A 373 8.09 -7.74 34.42
N SER A 374 8.31 -8.91 35.03
CA SER A 374 9.33 -9.12 36.07
C SER A 374 10.77 -8.96 35.55
N LYS A 375 10.98 -8.96 34.23
CA LYS A 375 12.30 -8.79 33.60
C LYS A 375 12.62 -7.34 33.21
N SER A 376 11.65 -6.43 33.26
CA SER A 376 11.86 -5.02 32.93
C SER A 376 12.37 -4.23 34.14
N LYS A 377 13.59 -3.67 34.07
CA LYS A 377 14.15 -2.73 35.08
C LYS A 377 13.28 -1.50 35.36
N ARG A 378 12.19 -1.28 34.61
CA ARG A 378 11.26 -0.15 34.75
C ARG A 378 9.83 -0.55 35.14
N GLY A 379 9.57 -1.81 35.51
CA GLY A 379 8.23 -2.27 35.92
C GLY A 379 7.17 -1.96 34.86
N ARG A 380 7.43 -2.30 33.60
CA ARG A 380 6.46 -2.09 32.51
C ARG A 380 5.33 -3.11 32.64
N SER A 381 4.08 -2.66 32.69
CA SER A 381 2.94 -3.53 32.46
C SER A 381 2.78 -3.77 30.95
N THR A 382 2.49 -5.01 30.60
CA THR A 382 2.06 -5.42 29.26
C THR A 382 0.70 -6.10 29.38
N LEU A 383 -0.21 -5.77 28.47
CA LEU A 383 -1.50 -6.43 28.39
C LEU A 383 -1.32 -7.80 27.74
N GLU A 384 -1.79 -8.84 28.43
CA GLU A 384 -1.90 -10.20 27.90
C GLU A 384 -3.37 -10.60 27.79
N GLU A 385 -3.67 -11.52 26.87
CA GLU A 385 -5.02 -12.09 26.75
C GLU A 385 -5.34 -12.98 27.97
N LEU A 386 -6.62 -13.01 28.36
CA LEU A 386 -7.09 -13.95 29.38
C LEU A 386 -6.94 -15.41 28.89
N PRO A 387 -6.52 -16.35 29.76
CA PRO A 387 -6.48 -17.75 29.39
C PRO A 387 -7.90 -18.30 29.17
N ALA A 388 -8.04 -19.28 28.28
CA ALA A 388 -9.28 -20.05 28.17
C ALA A 388 -9.56 -20.79 29.50
N PRO A 389 -10.81 -20.83 30.01
CA PRO A 389 -12.07 -20.48 29.33
C PRO A 389 -12.56 -19.04 29.52
N ASP A 390 -11.88 -18.20 30.32
CA ASP A 390 -12.38 -16.87 30.70
C ASP A 390 -12.49 -15.91 29.52
N ILE A 391 -11.72 -16.14 28.45
CA ILE A 391 -11.75 -15.32 27.23
C ILE A 391 -13.04 -15.47 26.43
N ASP A 392 -13.74 -16.59 26.52
CA ASP A 392 -14.84 -16.91 25.61
C ASP A 392 -16.03 -15.95 25.74
N ASN A 393 -16.26 -15.41 26.94
CA ASN A 393 -17.34 -14.45 27.24
C ASN A 393 -16.94 -12.96 27.06
N THR A 394 -15.77 -12.70 26.49
CA THR A 394 -15.21 -11.35 26.31
C THR A 394 -15.39 -10.87 24.87
N LEU A 395 -15.12 -9.59 24.59
CA LEU A 395 -15.20 -9.07 23.22
C LEU A 395 -14.28 -9.86 22.26
N ILE A 396 -13.01 -10.07 22.64
CA ILE A 396 -12.05 -10.79 21.79
C ILE A 396 -12.52 -12.23 21.56
N GLY A 397 -12.97 -12.93 22.61
CA GLY A 397 -13.50 -14.29 22.48
C GLY A 397 -14.75 -14.36 21.62
N SER A 398 -15.65 -13.39 21.76
CA SER A 398 -16.89 -13.30 20.97
C SER A 398 -16.60 -13.06 19.49
N ILE A 399 -15.66 -12.16 19.16
CA ILE A 399 -15.22 -11.93 17.76
C ILE A 399 -14.60 -13.20 17.18
N ARG A 400 -13.75 -13.89 17.95
CA ARG A 400 -13.12 -15.14 17.52
C ARG A 400 -14.13 -16.26 17.32
N THR A 401 -15.10 -16.38 18.20
CA THR A 401 -16.20 -17.34 18.06
C THR A 401 -17.05 -17.01 16.84
N TRP A 402 -17.35 -15.73 16.62
CA TRP A 402 -18.12 -15.27 15.49
C TRP A 402 -17.47 -15.64 14.15
N TYR A 403 -16.19 -15.32 13.93
CA TYR A 403 -15.56 -15.70 12.66
C TYR A 403 -15.30 -17.22 12.58
N LYS A 404 -15.09 -17.95 13.68
CA LYS A 404 -15.03 -19.43 13.66
C LYS A 404 -16.34 -20.05 13.19
N ILE A 405 -17.48 -19.50 13.60
CA ILE A 405 -18.80 -19.94 13.11
C ILE A 405 -18.95 -19.63 11.62
N TRP A 406 -18.40 -18.51 11.16
CA TRP A 406 -18.35 -18.20 9.73
C TRP A 406 -17.60 -19.24 8.90
N LEU A 407 -16.49 -19.78 9.42
CA LEU A 407 -15.72 -20.84 8.76
C LEU A 407 -16.51 -22.15 8.59
N GLN A 408 -17.63 -22.29 9.32
CA GLN A 408 -18.53 -23.44 9.21
C GLN A 408 -19.67 -23.23 8.19
N ASP A 409 -19.69 -22.11 7.46
CA ASP A 409 -20.70 -21.86 6.43
C ASP A 409 -20.55 -22.89 5.28
N PRO A 410 -21.62 -23.64 4.94
CA PRO A 410 -21.57 -24.66 3.88
C PRO A 410 -21.24 -24.12 2.48
N ASP A 411 -21.48 -22.82 2.24
CA ASP A 411 -21.18 -22.14 0.98
C ASP A 411 -19.78 -21.51 0.93
N LEU A 412 -19.05 -21.48 2.06
CA LEU A 412 -17.70 -20.92 2.10
C LEU A 412 -16.73 -21.81 1.34
N LEU A 413 -15.82 -21.18 0.60
CA LEU A 413 -14.78 -21.88 -0.16
C LEU A 413 -13.49 -21.96 0.67
N PRO A 414 -12.66 -23.00 0.48
CA PRO A 414 -11.41 -23.15 1.24
C PRO A 414 -10.47 -21.94 1.13
N GLU A 415 -10.47 -21.28 -0.02
CA GLU A 415 -9.66 -20.09 -0.26
C GLU A 415 -10.13 -18.86 0.54
N ASP A 416 -11.40 -18.85 0.97
CA ASP A 416 -11.98 -17.76 1.74
C ASP A 416 -11.72 -17.90 3.26
N GLU A 417 -11.23 -19.05 3.72
CA GLU A 417 -11.03 -19.35 5.15
C GLU A 417 -10.08 -18.36 5.84
N THR A 418 -9.15 -17.76 5.09
CA THR A 418 -8.19 -16.81 5.64
C THR A 418 -8.68 -15.37 5.62
N ILE A 419 -9.71 -15.03 4.83
CA ILE A 419 -10.16 -13.64 4.61
C ILE A 419 -10.59 -12.99 5.93
N LEU A 420 -11.43 -13.67 6.72
CA LEU A 420 -11.93 -13.12 7.98
C LEU A 420 -10.84 -13.03 9.07
N PRO A 421 -10.02 -14.08 9.33
CA PRO A 421 -8.88 -13.97 10.23
C PRO A 421 -7.89 -12.85 9.85
N GLU A 422 -7.54 -12.72 8.56
CA GLU A 422 -6.63 -11.69 8.05
C GLU A 422 -7.20 -10.27 8.21
N GLU A 423 -8.54 -10.12 8.23
CA GLU A 423 -9.17 -8.82 8.51
C GLU A 423 -9.26 -8.51 10.01
N TRP A 424 -9.61 -9.49 10.84
CA TRP A 424 -10.01 -9.25 12.24
C TRP A 424 -8.89 -9.40 13.25
N GLU A 425 -7.93 -10.32 13.08
CA GLU A 425 -6.81 -10.44 14.03
C GLU A 425 -5.92 -9.17 14.04
N PRO A 426 -5.59 -8.53 12.91
CA PRO A 426 -4.87 -7.25 12.94
C PRO A 426 -5.65 -6.12 13.64
N LYS A 427 -6.98 -6.10 13.53
CA LYS A 427 -7.84 -5.13 14.26
C LYS A 427 -7.80 -5.39 15.76
N ILE A 428 -7.83 -6.66 16.17
CA ILE A 428 -7.69 -7.07 17.58
C ILE A 428 -6.30 -6.68 18.11
N ASP A 429 -5.24 -6.85 17.34
CA ASP A 429 -3.91 -6.44 17.74
C ASP A 429 -3.77 -4.92 17.87
N LEU A 430 -4.36 -4.17 16.94
CA LEU A 430 -4.41 -2.71 17.02
C LEU A 430 -5.22 -2.22 18.24
N LEU A 431 -6.31 -2.92 18.58
CA LEU A 431 -7.09 -2.69 19.80
C LEU A 431 -6.21 -2.87 21.04
N LYS A 432 -5.43 -3.96 21.14
CA LYS A 432 -4.49 -4.20 22.25
C LYS A 432 -3.45 -3.09 22.36
N VAL A 433 -2.87 -2.66 21.24
CA VAL A 433 -1.86 -1.58 21.22
C VAL A 433 -2.46 -0.27 21.74
N LYS A 434 -3.68 0.08 21.31
CA LYS A 434 -4.36 1.30 21.76
C LYS A 434 -4.74 1.24 23.24
N LEU A 435 -5.26 0.11 23.72
CA LEU A 435 -5.57 -0.10 25.14
C LEU A 435 -4.31 -0.06 26.02
N ASN A 436 -3.19 -0.63 25.56
CA ASN A 436 -1.92 -0.54 26.28
C ASN A 436 -1.42 0.91 26.35
N LYS A 437 -1.60 1.70 25.28
CA LYS A 437 -1.29 3.14 25.30
C LYS A 437 -2.14 3.90 26.32
N LEU A 438 -3.43 3.60 26.40
CA LEU A 438 -4.34 4.19 27.39
C LEU A 438 -3.97 3.80 28.83
N GLU A 439 -3.68 2.52 29.08
CA GLU A 439 -3.25 2.02 30.40
C GLU A 439 -2.04 2.82 30.92
N ARG A 440 -1.04 3.01 30.05
CA ARG A 440 0.19 3.77 30.38
C ARG A 440 -0.12 5.23 30.69
N LYS A 441 -1.05 5.85 29.96
CA LYS A 441 -1.48 7.22 30.20
C LYS A 441 -2.25 7.36 31.52
N ILE A 442 -3.15 6.43 31.82
CA ILE A 442 -3.90 6.41 33.10
C ILE A 442 -2.93 6.22 34.27
N ALA A 443 -1.90 5.38 34.12
CA ALA A 443 -0.90 5.16 35.16
C ALA A 443 0.04 6.35 35.40
N LYS A 444 0.28 7.19 34.39
CA LYS A 444 1.16 8.38 34.47
C LYS A 444 0.56 9.57 33.71
N PRO A 445 -0.41 10.30 34.28
CA PRO A 445 -1.12 11.37 33.58
C PRO A 445 -0.30 12.64 33.31
N GLY A 446 0.84 12.85 33.98
CA GLY A 446 1.62 14.10 33.92
C GLY A 446 2.67 14.24 32.81
N GLY A 447 2.74 13.30 31.85
CA GLY A 447 3.85 13.23 30.88
C GLY A 447 3.58 13.74 29.46
N ASP A 448 2.32 14.00 29.08
CA ASP A 448 1.91 14.30 27.70
C ASP A 448 1.04 15.56 27.62
N GLU A 449 1.08 16.28 26.49
CA GLU A 449 0.26 17.49 26.20
C GLU A 449 -1.24 17.19 25.99
N THR A 450 -1.62 15.92 25.76
CA THR A 450 -3.02 15.52 25.51
C THR A 450 -3.73 15.13 26.80
N ARG A 451 -4.90 15.72 27.05
CA ARG A 451 -5.71 15.40 28.23
C ARG A 451 -6.19 13.94 28.20
N LEU A 452 -6.39 13.36 29.38
CA LEU A 452 -6.78 11.95 29.53
C LEU A 452 -8.20 11.67 28.98
N ASP A 453 -9.11 12.64 29.08
CA ASP A 453 -10.46 12.57 28.53
C ASP A 453 -10.47 12.58 26.99
N ASP A 454 -9.61 13.38 26.36
CA ASP A 454 -9.44 13.38 24.89
C ASP A 454 -8.93 12.02 24.40
N CYS A 455 -8.05 11.36 25.16
CA CYS A 455 -7.54 10.04 24.81
C CYS A 455 -8.64 8.96 24.83
N GLY A 456 -9.54 9.02 25.83
CA GLY A 456 -10.70 8.11 25.90
C GLY A 456 -11.69 8.37 24.78
N THR A 457 -11.98 9.63 24.49
CA THR A 457 -12.92 10.03 23.41
C THR A 457 -12.40 9.60 22.04
N ASN A 458 -11.13 9.88 21.73
CA ASN A 458 -10.48 9.45 20.48
C ASN A 458 -10.43 7.92 20.34
N PHE A 459 -10.36 7.19 21.46
CA PHE A 459 -10.42 5.73 21.44
C PHE A 459 -11.81 5.23 21.10
N LEU A 460 -12.87 5.81 21.69
CA LEU A 460 -14.26 5.48 21.38
C LEU A 460 -14.60 5.77 19.92
N GLU A 461 -14.21 6.93 19.39
CA GLU A 461 -14.38 7.26 17.97
C GLU A 461 -13.69 6.21 17.09
N TRP A 462 -12.44 5.86 17.41
CA TRP A 462 -11.72 4.82 16.68
C TRP A 462 -12.40 3.44 16.79
N LEU A 463 -12.91 3.07 17.96
CA LEU A 463 -13.61 1.80 18.17
C LEU A 463 -14.87 1.73 17.29
N HIS A 464 -15.66 2.81 17.28
CA HIS A 464 -16.88 2.94 16.47
C HIS A 464 -16.60 2.86 14.96
N ASP A 465 -15.49 3.43 14.50
CA ASP A 465 -15.13 3.45 13.08
C ASP A 465 -14.53 2.14 12.57
N ASN A 466 -13.90 1.34 13.45
CA ASN A 466 -13.12 0.17 13.05
C ASN A 466 -13.80 -1.17 13.39
N PHE A 467 -14.72 -1.19 14.36
CA PHE A 467 -15.50 -2.36 14.74
C PHE A 467 -16.94 -2.25 14.23
N LYS A 468 -17.73 -3.33 14.36
CA LYS A 468 -19.10 -3.35 13.84
C LYS A 468 -19.96 -2.28 14.51
N GLN A 469 -20.61 -1.44 13.70
CA GLN A 469 -21.59 -0.46 14.19
C GLN A 469 -22.86 -1.18 14.67
N SER A 470 -23.35 -0.80 15.84
CA SER A 470 -24.46 -1.51 16.53
C SER A 470 -25.80 -1.42 15.78
N GLN A 471 -25.98 -0.47 14.85
CA GLN A 471 -27.14 -0.40 13.94
C GLN A 471 -26.88 0.62 12.82
N THR A 472 -26.87 0.19 11.56
CA THR A 472 -26.88 1.12 10.41
C THR A 472 -28.24 1.09 9.74
N SER A 473 -29.17 1.93 10.20
CA SER A 473 -30.52 2.03 9.63
C SER A 473 -30.52 2.27 8.11
N TRP A 474 -29.48 2.92 7.59
CA TRP A 474 -29.34 3.18 6.15
C TRP A 474 -29.02 1.93 5.32
N LYS A 475 -28.53 0.84 5.93
CA LYS A 475 -28.29 -0.46 5.28
C LYS A 475 -29.51 -1.38 5.33
N GLU A 476 -30.62 -0.95 5.92
CA GLU A 476 -31.86 -1.72 5.88
C GLU A 476 -32.40 -1.88 4.46
N PRO A 477 -33.12 -2.98 4.17
CA PRO A 477 -33.77 -3.18 2.89
C PRO A 477 -34.71 -2.03 2.54
N GLN A 478 -34.52 -1.43 1.36
CA GLN A 478 -35.37 -0.36 0.85
C GLN A 478 -36.23 -0.90 -0.28
N ILE A 479 -37.55 -0.87 -0.09
CA ILE A 479 -38.52 -1.30 -1.11
C ILE A 479 -39.25 -0.06 -1.56
N ARG A 480 -39.13 0.25 -2.86
CA ARG A 480 -39.75 1.43 -3.46
C ARG A 480 -40.63 0.99 -4.61
N MET A 481 -41.83 1.53 -4.66
CA MET A 481 -42.66 1.49 -5.86
C MET A 481 -42.09 2.52 -6.85
N THR A 482 -41.64 2.06 -8.01
CA THR A 482 -40.95 2.91 -9.00
C THR A 482 -41.89 3.49 -10.02
N ASP A 483 -42.87 2.69 -10.46
CA ASP A 483 -43.83 3.08 -11.49
C ASP A 483 -45.16 2.32 -11.31
N ILE A 484 -46.26 2.91 -11.79
CA ILE A 484 -47.57 2.26 -11.88
C ILE A 484 -47.99 2.31 -13.34
N LYS A 485 -48.02 1.13 -13.98
CA LYS A 485 -48.52 0.95 -15.34
C LYS A 485 -49.96 0.45 -15.30
N THR A 486 -50.66 0.53 -16.43
CA THR A 486 -52.08 0.15 -16.58
C THR A 486 -52.38 -1.27 -16.08
N ASN A 487 -51.42 -2.20 -16.19
CA ASN A 487 -51.62 -3.61 -15.84
C ASN A 487 -50.60 -4.16 -14.82
N SER A 488 -49.69 -3.31 -14.31
CA SER A 488 -48.66 -3.76 -13.37
C SER A 488 -48.11 -2.63 -12.53
N ILE A 489 -47.71 -2.94 -11.30
CA ILE A 489 -46.96 -2.03 -10.43
C ILE A 489 -45.50 -2.49 -10.42
N GLU A 490 -44.57 -1.55 -10.63
CA GLU A 490 -43.14 -1.84 -10.59
C GLU A 490 -42.56 -1.54 -9.21
N PHE A 491 -41.78 -2.48 -8.70
CA PHE A 491 -41.06 -2.37 -7.44
C PHE A 491 -39.56 -2.53 -7.66
N ALA A 492 -38.77 -1.69 -6.99
CA ALA A 492 -37.34 -1.85 -6.82
C ALA A 492 -37.04 -2.24 -5.36
N VAL A 493 -36.43 -3.40 -5.18
CA VAL A 493 -35.99 -3.92 -3.88
C VAL A 493 -34.49 -3.75 -3.80
N ARG A 494 -34.03 -2.78 -3.01
CA ARG A 494 -32.61 -2.52 -2.76
C ARG A 494 -32.20 -3.11 -1.41
N PHE A 495 -31.12 -3.88 -1.39
CA PHE A 495 -30.60 -4.54 -0.19
C PHE A 495 -29.08 -4.59 -0.22
N TYR A 496 -28.46 -4.71 0.95
CA TYR A 496 -27.01 -4.86 1.06
C TYR A 496 -26.64 -6.32 1.33
N VAL A 497 -25.57 -6.78 0.71
CA VAL A 497 -24.92 -8.05 0.99
C VAL A 497 -23.72 -7.80 1.91
N ASP A 498 -23.45 -8.73 2.82
CA ASP A 498 -22.45 -8.58 3.87
C ASP A 498 -21.00 -8.42 3.37
N ASN A 499 -20.45 -9.40 2.66
CA ASN A 499 -19.07 -9.37 2.18
C ASN A 499 -18.98 -9.89 0.74
N ILE A 500 -18.84 -8.98 -0.22
CA ILE A 500 -18.73 -9.34 -1.64
C ILE A 500 -17.41 -10.00 -2.03
N LYS A 501 -16.40 -10.06 -1.15
CA LYS A 501 -15.12 -10.69 -1.49
C LYS A 501 -15.18 -12.23 -1.42
N LEU A 502 -16.14 -12.76 -0.68
CA LEU A 502 -16.31 -14.21 -0.47
C LEU A 502 -16.87 -14.90 -1.71
N GLU A 503 -16.66 -16.21 -1.77
CA GLU A 503 -17.19 -17.11 -2.79
C GLU A 503 -16.67 -16.73 -4.19
N HIS A 504 -15.38 -16.40 -4.31
CA HIS A 504 -14.79 -15.85 -5.54
C HIS A 504 -15.56 -14.64 -6.10
N TRP A 505 -15.98 -13.73 -5.22
CA TRP A 505 -16.78 -12.55 -5.57
C TRP A 505 -18.20 -12.86 -6.13
N TRP A 506 -18.66 -14.12 -6.08
CA TRP A 506 -19.97 -14.53 -6.57
C TRP A 506 -21.08 -14.47 -5.53
N ARG A 507 -20.76 -14.24 -4.26
CA ARG A 507 -21.73 -14.23 -3.16
C ARG A 507 -22.93 -13.33 -3.43
N GLY A 508 -22.70 -12.11 -3.91
CA GLY A 508 -23.78 -11.18 -4.20
C GLY A 508 -24.73 -11.66 -5.32
N ASN A 509 -24.19 -12.30 -6.35
CA ASN A 509 -24.99 -12.91 -7.42
C ASN A 509 -25.82 -14.09 -6.90
N ARG A 510 -25.23 -14.94 -6.04
CA ARG A 510 -25.95 -16.03 -5.38
C ARG A 510 -27.11 -15.51 -4.53
N VAL A 511 -26.85 -14.56 -3.64
CA VAL A 511 -27.86 -13.99 -2.75
C VAL A 511 -28.98 -13.33 -3.55
N SER A 512 -28.64 -12.53 -4.57
CA SER A 512 -29.62 -11.90 -5.46
C SER A 512 -30.51 -12.93 -6.18
N ASN A 513 -29.91 -14.03 -6.66
CA ASN A 513 -30.67 -15.11 -7.30
C ASN A 513 -31.57 -15.87 -6.31
N GLN A 514 -31.10 -16.15 -5.10
CA GLN A 514 -31.89 -16.78 -4.04
C GLN A 514 -33.08 -15.91 -3.64
N LEU A 515 -32.86 -14.62 -3.42
CA LEU A 515 -33.93 -13.65 -3.14
C LEU A 515 -34.93 -13.56 -4.29
N ARG A 516 -34.46 -13.45 -5.54
CA ARG A 516 -35.37 -13.38 -6.71
C ARG A 516 -36.27 -14.61 -6.80
N ARG A 517 -35.72 -15.80 -6.60
CA ARG A 517 -36.52 -17.06 -6.60
C ARG A 517 -37.55 -17.05 -5.48
N GLU A 518 -37.16 -16.65 -4.28
CA GLU A 518 -38.05 -16.60 -3.12
C GLU A 518 -39.16 -15.54 -3.26
N ILE A 519 -38.82 -14.38 -3.82
CA ILE A 519 -39.77 -13.31 -4.16
C ILE A 519 -40.84 -13.84 -5.11
N VAL A 520 -40.44 -14.42 -6.25
CA VAL A 520 -41.39 -14.96 -7.22
C VAL A 520 -42.24 -16.06 -6.60
N ARG A 521 -41.65 -16.94 -5.78
CA ARG A 521 -42.37 -18.02 -5.10
C ARG A 521 -43.47 -17.48 -4.18
N ARG A 522 -43.14 -16.56 -3.27
CA ARG A 522 -44.08 -16.02 -2.30
C ARG A 522 -45.14 -15.12 -2.92
N LEU A 523 -44.77 -14.30 -3.90
CA LEU A 523 -45.74 -13.45 -4.59
C LEU A 523 -46.74 -14.29 -5.40
N ARG A 524 -46.32 -15.42 -5.99
CA ARG A 524 -47.26 -16.39 -6.61
C ARG A 524 -48.19 -17.04 -5.59
N GLN A 525 -47.68 -17.42 -4.42
CA GLN A 525 -48.50 -17.98 -3.33
C GLN A 525 -49.54 -16.97 -2.82
N ALA A 526 -49.21 -15.68 -2.86
CA ALA A 526 -50.12 -14.59 -2.52
C ALA A 526 -51.01 -14.11 -3.68
N TYR A 527 -50.94 -14.76 -4.86
CA TYR A 527 -51.65 -14.38 -6.10
C TYR A 527 -51.31 -12.99 -6.68
N ILE A 528 -50.22 -12.38 -6.22
CA ILE A 528 -49.76 -11.02 -6.57
C ILE A 528 -48.91 -10.99 -7.86
N TYR A 529 -48.23 -12.10 -8.18
CA TYR A 529 -47.33 -12.23 -9.34
C TYR A 529 -48.03 -12.85 -10.56
#